data_AF-A0A2M6Y703-F1
#
_entry.id   AF-A0A2M6Y703-F1
#
_cell.length_a   1.000
_cell.length_b   1.000
_cell.length_c   1.000
_cell.angle_alpha   90.00
_cell.angle_beta   90.00
_cell.angle_gamma   90.00
#
_symmetry.space_group_name_H-M   'P 1'
#
loop_
_entity.id
_entity.type
_entity.pdbx_description
1 polymer ?
#
loop_
_entity_poly.entity_id
_entity_poly.type
_entity_poly.pdbx_seq_one_letter_code
_entity_poly.pdbx_strand_id
1 'polypeptide(L)'
;EKAVCVLEGGHKQVALLRRNGRTIIKAGGGKKKCLPYKDTLRKASFRDLFREAAAVTPAQLAYIKKGVEMNLAAAKEGLKLKKVGYYIEDLIKKGYLKRDILSNAKLTSAAATDARMAGAPIPVMSSGESGNQGVVAVLVPWLVGKAFGVPEKRILQSIALSHLVNSYIKVFTGELAPICGCAVAAGVGASVAVAWQRSGPDVRKATLAVNTVISDIGGMLCDGAKSGCALKVASSADSAIRAAWMASHGEGITEAEGFIGCTAEATIKNIARISSSGMAEVDRIILDIMSAKRNCCSKAKNCL
;
A
#
# COMPACT_ATOMS: atom_id res chain seq x y z
N GLU A 1 -31.10 11.41 15.09
CA GLU A 1 -30.78 11.77 13.68
C GLU A 1 -30.19 10.57 12.95
N LYS A 2 -30.67 10.24 11.75
CA LYS A 2 -30.11 9.17 10.90
C LYS A 2 -29.68 9.76 9.57
N ALA A 3 -28.38 9.67 9.27
CA ALA A 3 -27.84 9.98 7.95
C ALA A 3 -27.42 8.69 7.24
N VAL A 4 -27.71 8.57 5.95
CA VAL A 4 -27.31 7.45 5.10
C VAL A 4 -26.51 8.02 3.93
N CYS A 5 -25.30 7.52 3.73
CA CYS A 5 -24.47 7.83 2.58
C CYS A 5 -24.12 6.51 1.88
N VAL A 6 -24.44 6.39 0.60
CA VAL A 6 -24.07 5.25 -0.24
C VAL A 6 -23.02 5.74 -1.24
N LEU A 7 -21.87 5.07 -1.24
CA LEU A 7 -20.82 5.27 -2.23
C LEU A 7 -20.84 4.13 -3.23
N GLU A 8 -20.74 4.43 -4.52
CA GLU A 8 -20.68 3.42 -5.58
C GLU A 8 -19.50 3.69 -6.51
N GLY A 9 -18.73 2.66 -6.88
CA GLY A 9 -17.67 2.80 -7.89
C GLY A 9 -16.40 3.55 -7.47
N GLY A 10 -16.30 4.03 -6.22
CA GLY A 10 -15.07 4.57 -5.63
C GLY A 10 -15.30 5.52 -4.45
N HIS A 11 -14.23 5.92 -3.76
CA HIS A 11 -14.29 6.71 -2.51
C HIS A 11 -14.88 8.13 -2.63
N LYS A 12 -15.05 8.66 -3.86
CA LYS A 12 -15.54 10.03 -4.11
C LYS A 12 -16.93 10.08 -4.75
N GLN A 13 -17.52 8.93 -5.05
CA GLN A 13 -18.76 8.85 -5.82
C GLN A 13 -19.94 8.61 -4.87
N VAL A 14 -20.51 9.70 -4.35
CA VAL A 14 -21.73 9.65 -3.51
C VAL A 14 -22.94 9.39 -4.40
N ALA A 15 -23.41 8.15 -4.41
CA ALA A 15 -24.60 7.73 -5.14
C ALA A 15 -25.90 8.20 -4.46
N LEU A 16 -25.93 8.12 -3.13
CA LEU A 16 -27.09 8.51 -2.33
C LEU A 16 -26.64 9.20 -1.04
N LEU A 17 -27.26 10.34 -0.71
CA LEU A 17 -27.18 10.97 0.60
C LEU A 17 -28.59 11.24 1.12
N ARG A 18 -28.93 10.70 2.28
CA ARG A 18 -30.20 10.93 2.99
C ARG A 18 -29.96 11.39 4.42
N ARG A 19 -30.78 12.31 4.92
CA ARG A 19 -30.84 12.71 6.34
C ARG A 19 -32.29 12.65 6.81
N ASN A 20 -32.55 11.87 7.86
CA ASN A 20 -33.87 11.66 8.45
C ASN A 20 -34.95 11.31 7.41
N GLY A 21 -34.63 10.40 6.49
CA GLY A 21 -35.53 9.99 5.40
C GLY A 21 -35.58 10.94 4.19
N ARG A 22 -35.15 12.20 4.34
CA ARG A 22 -35.09 13.15 3.22
C ARG A 22 -33.85 12.91 2.36
N THR A 23 -34.05 12.68 1.07
CA THR A 23 -32.95 12.54 0.10
C THR A 23 -32.38 13.92 -0.22
N ILE A 24 -31.08 14.08 -0.01
CA ILE A 24 -30.31 15.30 -0.30
C ILE A 24 -29.62 15.15 -1.66
N ILE A 25 -28.97 14.01 -1.89
CA ILE A 25 -28.29 13.69 -3.15
C ILE A 25 -28.78 12.33 -3.62
N LYS A 26 -29.16 12.23 -4.89
CA LYS A 26 -29.40 10.96 -5.59
C LYS A 26 -28.78 11.10 -6.97
N ALA A 27 -27.49 10.77 -7.08
CA ALA A 27 -26.85 10.69 -8.38
C ALA A 27 -27.30 9.38 -9.03
N GLY A 28 -27.93 9.45 -10.21
CA GLY A 28 -28.23 8.25 -10.99
C GLY A 28 -26.92 7.53 -11.27
N GLY A 29 -26.88 6.21 -10.99
CA GLY A 29 -25.68 5.38 -11.02
C GLY A 29 -24.79 5.72 -12.21
N GLY A 30 -23.75 6.52 -11.95
CA GLY A 30 -22.82 6.94 -12.99
C GLY A 30 -22.10 5.70 -13.47
N LYS A 31 -22.16 5.41 -14.78
CA LYS A 31 -21.38 4.31 -15.37
C LYS A 31 -19.95 4.40 -14.85
N LYS A 32 -19.49 3.32 -14.22
CA LYS A 32 -18.14 3.13 -13.71
C LYS A 32 -17.15 3.61 -14.78
N LYS A 33 -16.57 4.82 -14.64
CA LYS A 33 -15.47 5.25 -15.50
C LYS A 33 -14.27 4.41 -15.07
N CYS A 34 -14.17 3.20 -15.61
CA CYS A 34 -12.99 2.37 -15.47
C CYS A 34 -11.84 3.19 -16.07
N LEU A 35 -10.84 3.52 -15.26
CA LEU A 35 -9.65 4.20 -15.77
C LEU A 35 -9.04 3.25 -16.83
N PRO A 36 -8.77 3.71 -18.06
CA PRO A 36 -8.38 2.82 -19.17
C PRO A 36 -7.21 1.88 -18.82
N TYR A 37 -6.29 2.32 -17.96
CA TYR A 37 -5.17 1.51 -17.51
C TYR A 37 -5.59 0.26 -16.71
N LYS A 38 -6.72 0.28 -16.00
CA LYS A 38 -7.19 -0.86 -15.18
C LYS A 38 -7.59 -2.03 -16.07
N ASP A 39 -8.19 -1.77 -17.22
CA ASP A 39 -8.55 -2.80 -18.20
C ASP A 39 -7.30 -3.37 -18.89
N THR A 40 -6.32 -2.52 -19.19
CA THR A 40 -5.01 -2.95 -19.67
C THR A 40 -4.32 -3.86 -18.65
N LEU A 41 -4.24 -3.44 -17.39
CA LEU A 41 -3.60 -4.24 -16.32
C LEU A 41 -4.31 -5.57 -16.08
N ARG A 42 -5.65 -5.64 -16.22
CA ARG A 42 -6.41 -6.88 -16.05
C ARG A 42 -6.01 -7.95 -17.08
N LYS A 43 -5.58 -7.52 -18.27
CA LYS A 43 -5.14 -8.39 -19.38
C LYS A 43 -3.62 -8.57 -19.43
N ALA A 44 -2.87 -7.78 -18.67
CA ALA A 44 -1.42 -7.82 -18.64
C ALA A 44 -0.91 -9.08 -17.91
N SER A 45 0.22 -9.60 -18.39
CA SER A 45 1.04 -10.54 -17.63
C SER A 45 1.99 -9.79 -16.69
N PHE A 46 2.54 -10.49 -15.71
CA PHE A 46 3.55 -9.90 -14.83
C PHE A 46 4.79 -9.47 -15.63
N ARG A 47 5.15 -10.20 -16.69
CA ARG A 47 6.24 -9.86 -17.62
C ARG A 47 6.03 -8.52 -18.32
N ASP A 48 4.80 -8.17 -18.66
CA ASP A 48 4.51 -6.89 -19.31
C ASP A 48 4.82 -5.72 -18.37
N LEU A 49 4.63 -5.87 -17.06
CA LEU A 49 4.99 -4.84 -16.08
C LEU A 49 6.50 -4.56 -16.06
N PHE A 50 7.35 -5.59 -16.20
CA PHE A 50 8.80 -5.41 -16.31
C PHE A 50 9.18 -4.66 -17.60
N ARG A 51 8.50 -4.99 -18.70
CA ARG A 51 8.74 -4.36 -20.00
C ARG A 51 8.42 -2.86 -19.95
N GLU A 52 7.26 -2.51 -19.39
CA GLU A 52 6.84 -1.12 -19.21
C GLU A 52 7.79 -0.36 -18.27
N ALA A 53 8.23 -0.98 -17.16
CA ALA A 53 9.18 -0.37 -16.23
C ALA A 53 10.58 -0.16 -16.85
N ALA A 54 11.00 -1.02 -17.78
CA ALA A 54 12.26 -0.85 -18.50
C ALA A 54 12.19 0.27 -19.55
N ALA A 55 11.01 0.48 -20.15
CA ALA A 55 10.77 1.46 -21.21
C ALA A 55 10.47 2.90 -20.71
N VAL A 56 10.63 3.16 -19.42
CA VAL A 56 10.32 4.47 -18.81
C VAL A 56 11.20 5.57 -19.41
N THR A 57 10.55 6.62 -19.91
CA THR A 57 11.19 7.78 -20.53
C THR A 57 11.87 8.69 -19.50
N PRO A 58 12.82 9.55 -19.90
CA PRO A 58 13.45 10.52 -18.99
C PRO A 58 12.46 11.43 -18.27
N ALA A 59 11.39 11.88 -18.94
CA ALA A 59 10.36 12.71 -18.34
C ALA A 59 9.58 11.97 -17.24
N GLN A 60 9.27 10.69 -17.46
CA GLN A 60 8.62 9.84 -16.45
C GLN A 60 9.56 9.55 -15.27
N LEU A 61 10.85 9.32 -15.50
CA LEU A 61 11.84 9.17 -14.41
C LEU A 61 11.92 10.44 -13.55
N ALA A 62 11.91 11.62 -14.18
CA ALA A 62 11.88 12.90 -13.47
C ALA A 62 10.60 13.05 -12.63
N TYR A 63 9.44 12.64 -13.16
CA TYR A 63 8.18 12.63 -12.42
C TYR A 63 8.21 11.69 -11.20
N ILE A 64 8.77 10.49 -11.36
CA ILE A 64 8.94 9.52 -10.27
C ILE A 64 9.87 10.10 -9.20
N LYS A 65 10.98 10.75 -9.60
CA LYS A 65 11.91 11.40 -8.67
C LYS A 65 11.23 12.51 -7.86
N LYS A 66 10.36 13.32 -8.47
CA LYS A 66 9.52 14.29 -7.74
C LYS A 66 8.65 13.61 -6.68
N GLY A 67 8.16 12.40 -6.95
CA GLY A 67 7.42 11.59 -5.98
C GLY A 67 8.27 11.13 -4.79
N VAL A 68 9.55 10.79 -5.02
CA VAL A 68 10.51 10.48 -3.95
C VAL A 68 10.71 11.71 -3.05
N GLU A 69 11.02 12.86 -3.64
CA GLU A 69 11.27 14.11 -2.92
C GLU A 69 10.06 14.54 -2.09
N MET A 70 8.86 14.43 -2.68
CA MET A 70 7.58 14.70 -2.02
C MET A 70 7.39 13.82 -0.77
N ASN A 71 7.61 12.52 -0.90
CA ASN A 71 7.42 11.58 0.21
C ASN A 71 8.50 11.74 1.29
N LEU A 72 9.74 12.08 0.92
CA LEU A 72 10.80 12.41 1.89
C LEU A 72 10.50 13.71 2.65
N ALA A 73 9.92 14.71 1.99
CA ALA A 73 9.46 15.93 2.67
C ALA A 73 8.35 15.62 3.69
N ALA A 74 7.38 14.78 3.31
CA ALA A 74 6.35 14.31 4.24
C ALA A 74 6.93 13.54 5.43
N ALA A 75 7.98 12.73 5.23
CA ALA A 75 8.66 12.04 6.32
C ALA A 75 9.30 13.00 7.33
N LYS A 76 9.94 14.07 6.85
CA LYS A 76 10.53 15.11 7.71
C LYS A 76 9.46 15.79 8.58
N GLU A 77 8.30 16.13 8.00
CA GLU A 77 7.19 16.69 8.77
C GLU A 77 6.62 15.69 9.78
N GLY A 78 6.52 14.42 9.40
CA GLY A 78 5.99 13.37 10.25
C GLY A 78 6.84 13.09 11.49
N LEU A 79 8.16 13.20 11.39
CA LEU A 79 9.07 13.00 12.54
C LEU A 79 8.91 14.06 13.63
N LYS A 80 8.33 15.22 13.32
CA LYS A 80 8.00 16.26 14.32
C LYS A 80 6.81 15.85 15.19
N LEU A 81 6.03 14.86 14.77
CA LEU A 81 4.86 14.37 15.47
C LEU A 81 5.25 13.21 16.39
N LYS A 82 4.80 13.22 17.65
CA LYS A 82 4.97 12.10 18.60
C LYS A 82 4.07 10.90 18.23
N LYS A 83 4.31 10.30 17.08
CA LYS A 83 3.59 9.16 16.47
C LYS A 83 4.56 8.02 16.12
N VAL A 84 4.18 7.13 15.22
CA VAL A 84 4.89 5.86 14.95
C VAL A 84 6.34 6.10 14.53
N GLY A 85 6.57 6.97 13.54
CA GLY A 85 7.91 7.29 13.05
C GLY A 85 8.82 7.86 14.14
N TYR A 86 8.28 8.74 14.99
CA TYR A 86 9.00 9.27 16.15
C TYR A 86 9.37 8.19 17.17
N TYR A 87 8.46 7.27 17.50
CA TYR A 87 8.77 6.21 18.46
C TYR A 87 9.72 5.15 17.90
N ILE A 88 9.73 4.91 16.58
CA ILE A 88 10.80 4.12 15.94
C ILE A 88 12.14 4.85 16.09
N GLU A 89 12.18 6.17 15.91
CA GLU A 89 13.40 6.96 16.13
C GLU A 89 13.85 6.95 17.58
N ASP A 90 12.92 7.02 18.53
CA ASP A 90 13.19 6.94 19.97
C ASP A 90 13.82 5.59 20.35
N LEU A 91 13.31 4.48 19.82
CA LEU A 91 13.92 3.16 19.99
C LEU A 91 15.37 3.13 19.46
N ILE A 92 15.63 3.81 18.35
CA ILE A 92 16.98 3.95 17.79
C ILE A 92 17.89 4.76 18.71
N LYS A 93 17.42 5.94 19.15
CA LYS A 93 18.17 6.84 20.04
C LYS A 93 18.53 6.18 21.37
N LYS A 94 17.65 5.30 21.88
CA LYS A 94 17.85 4.54 23.11
C LYS A 94 18.71 3.28 22.93
N GLY A 95 19.08 2.92 21.70
CA GLY A 95 19.88 1.73 21.40
C GLY A 95 19.11 0.41 21.40
N TYR A 96 17.78 0.42 21.54
CA TYR A 96 16.93 -0.77 21.46
C TYR A 96 16.70 -1.24 20.02
N LEU A 97 16.87 -0.34 19.05
CA LEU A 97 16.86 -0.65 17.62
C LEU A 97 18.12 -0.09 16.98
N LYS A 98 18.85 -0.90 16.21
CA LYS A 98 20.01 -0.37 15.46
C LYS A 98 19.53 0.46 14.28
N ARG A 99 20.27 1.52 13.96
CA ARG A 99 20.06 2.29 12.73
C ARG A 99 20.73 1.58 11.56
N ASP A 100 19.92 0.87 10.79
CA ASP A 100 20.29 0.09 9.62
C ASP A 100 19.29 0.35 8.47
N ILE A 101 19.41 -0.41 7.37
CA ILE A 101 18.56 -0.25 6.18
C ILE A 101 17.09 -0.52 6.51
N LEU A 102 16.81 -1.56 7.28
CA LEU A 102 15.44 -2.00 7.61
C LEU A 102 14.78 -0.94 8.50
N SER A 103 15.41 -0.59 9.61
CA SER A 103 14.91 0.43 10.55
C SER A 103 14.78 1.81 9.87
N ASN A 104 15.70 2.21 9.00
CA ASN A 104 15.60 3.48 8.28
C ASN A 104 14.41 3.51 7.30
N ALA A 105 14.17 2.41 6.57
CA ALA A 105 13.01 2.30 5.68
C ALA A 105 11.68 2.30 6.46
N LYS A 106 11.62 1.57 7.59
CA LYS A 106 10.47 1.56 8.52
C LYS A 106 10.18 2.97 9.04
N LEU A 107 11.19 3.61 9.64
CA LEU A 107 11.11 4.94 10.24
C LEU A 107 10.64 5.98 9.23
N THR A 108 11.29 6.05 8.07
CA THR A 108 11.02 7.09 7.08
C THR A 108 9.63 6.92 6.47
N SER A 109 9.23 5.69 6.15
CA SER A 109 7.91 5.40 5.57
C SER A 109 6.79 5.60 6.60
N ALA A 110 7.01 5.20 7.85
CA ALA A 110 6.06 5.43 8.94
C ALA A 110 5.87 6.94 9.19
N ALA A 111 6.95 7.72 9.23
CA ALA A 111 6.88 9.15 9.41
C ALA A 111 6.12 9.85 8.28
N ALA A 112 6.37 9.50 7.01
CA ALA A 112 5.62 10.09 5.89
C ALA A 112 4.11 9.79 6.01
N THR A 113 3.78 8.59 6.49
CA THR A 113 2.40 8.19 6.76
C THR A 113 1.81 8.94 7.95
N ASP A 114 2.59 9.18 9.01
CA ASP A 114 2.16 9.95 10.18
C ASP A 114 1.77 11.38 9.79
N ALA A 115 2.58 12.07 8.98
CA ALA A 115 2.25 13.41 8.48
C ALA A 115 0.91 13.40 7.75
N ARG A 116 0.70 12.45 6.84
CA ARG A 116 -0.54 12.33 6.07
C ARG A 116 -1.74 12.01 6.96
N MET A 117 -1.61 11.06 7.88
CA MET A 117 -2.70 10.63 8.77
C MET A 117 -3.00 11.66 9.87
N ALA A 118 -2.06 12.57 10.14
CA ALA A 118 -2.29 13.73 10.99
C ALA A 118 -2.94 14.91 10.27
N GLY A 119 -3.10 14.84 8.93
CA GLY A 119 -3.64 15.94 8.14
C GLY A 119 -2.66 17.11 7.96
N ALA A 120 -1.35 16.85 8.03
CA ALA A 120 -0.35 17.87 7.74
C ALA A 120 -0.53 18.40 6.29
N PRO A 121 -0.37 19.72 6.06
CA PRO A 121 -0.56 20.33 4.74
C PRO A 121 0.64 20.08 3.81
N ILE A 122 1.06 18.82 3.68
CA ILE A 122 2.17 18.36 2.83
C ILE A 122 1.66 17.31 1.83
N PRO A 123 1.97 17.43 0.53
CA PRO A 123 1.55 16.44 -0.44
C PRO A 123 2.31 15.12 -0.27
N VAL A 124 1.68 14.03 -0.69
CA VAL A 124 2.26 12.69 -0.73
C VAL A 124 1.92 12.07 -2.07
N MET A 125 2.91 11.48 -2.74
CA MET A 125 2.72 10.82 -4.02
C MET A 125 1.86 9.58 -3.81
N SER A 126 0.76 9.46 -4.56
CA SER A 126 -0.16 8.32 -4.45
C SER A 126 0.23 7.17 -5.36
N SER A 127 -0.13 5.95 -4.97
CA SER A 127 -0.17 4.78 -5.84
C SER A 127 -1.45 4.01 -5.58
N GLY A 128 -2.06 3.41 -6.60
CA GLY A 128 -3.32 2.67 -6.43
C GLY A 128 -4.39 3.51 -5.72
N GLU A 129 -4.46 4.80 -6.03
CA GLU A 129 -5.38 5.80 -5.45
C GLU A 129 -5.19 6.08 -3.94
N SER A 130 -4.05 5.69 -3.36
CA SER A 130 -3.72 5.93 -1.95
C SER A 130 -2.32 6.53 -1.76
N GLY A 131 -2.25 7.61 -0.97
CA GLY A 131 -0.98 8.21 -0.55
C GLY A 131 -0.12 7.25 0.28
N ASN A 132 -0.72 6.47 1.21
CA ASN A 132 0.05 5.53 2.04
C ASN A 132 0.62 4.37 1.22
N GLN A 133 -0.09 3.94 0.17
CA GLN A 133 0.46 2.97 -0.78
C GLN A 133 1.63 3.56 -1.56
N GLY A 134 1.52 4.82 -2.00
CA GLY A 134 2.61 5.50 -2.67
C GLY A 134 3.83 5.75 -1.79
N VAL A 135 3.65 5.98 -0.48
CA VAL A 135 4.76 6.03 0.49
C VAL A 135 5.58 4.76 0.45
N VAL A 136 4.94 3.58 0.58
CA VAL A 136 5.64 2.29 0.56
C VAL A 136 6.25 2.02 -0.82
N ALA A 137 5.45 2.16 -1.88
CA ALA A 137 5.86 1.87 -3.25
C ALA A 137 7.01 2.75 -3.77
N VAL A 138 7.25 3.90 -3.14
CA VAL A 138 8.30 4.84 -3.53
C VAL A 138 9.48 4.79 -2.56
N LEU A 139 9.24 4.97 -1.25
CA LEU A 139 10.32 5.16 -0.28
C LEU A 139 11.08 3.87 0.01
N VAL A 140 10.42 2.71 0.03
CA VAL A 140 11.11 1.45 0.31
C VAL A 140 12.13 1.12 -0.78
N PRO A 141 11.77 1.05 -2.09
CA PRO A 141 12.77 0.83 -3.12
C PRO A 141 13.82 1.93 -3.21
N TRP A 142 13.45 3.19 -2.94
CA TRP A 142 14.40 4.31 -2.91
C TRP A 142 15.47 4.11 -1.84
N LEU A 143 15.06 3.97 -0.58
CA LEU A 143 15.97 3.91 0.57
C LEU A 143 16.86 2.68 0.52
N VAL A 144 16.31 1.52 0.13
CA VAL A 144 17.09 0.30 -0.02
C VAL A 144 18.05 0.38 -1.21
N GLY A 145 17.60 0.87 -2.36
CA GLY A 145 18.45 1.03 -3.52
C GLY A 145 19.63 1.97 -3.26
N LYS A 146 19.39 3.09 -2.56
CA LYS A 146 20.45 4.01 -2.14
C LYS A 146 21.45 3.34 -1.19
N ALA A 147 20.96 2.55 -0.22
CA ALA A 147 21.83 1.84 0.71
C ALA A 147 22.66 0.74 0.04
N PHE A 148 22.14 0.11 -1.03
CA PHE A 148 22.85 -0.90 -1.82
C PHE A 148 23.75 -0.31 -2.93
N GLY A 149 23.88 1.01 -3.03
CA GLY A 149 24.69 1.64 -4.07
C GLY A 149 24.15 1.45 -5.49
N VAL A 150 22.85 1.18 -5.64
CA VAL A 150 22.22 0.97 -6.95
C VAL A 150 22.21 2.29 -7.74
N PRO A 151 22.53 2.30 -9.04
CA PRO A 151 22.45 3.51 -9.85
C PRO A 151 21.06 4.14 -9.81
N GLU A 152 20.97 5.46 -9.65
CA GLU A 152 19.70 6.17 -9.43
C GLU A 152 18.67 5.89 -10.53
N LYS A 153 19.10 5.86 -11.81
CA LYS A 153 18.23 5.50 -12.94
C LYS A 153 17.53 4.16 -12.72
N ARG A 154 18.25 3.15 -12.22
CA ARG A 154 17.72 1.81 -11.93
C ARG A 154 16.79 1.84 -10.71
N ILE A 155 17.09 2.64 -9.69
CA ILE A 155 16.17 2.85 -8.56
C ILE A 155 14.84 3.44 -9.07
N LEU A 156 14.89 4.48 -9.89
CA LEU A 156 13.68 5.13 -10.42
C LEU A 156 12.86 4.19 -11.33
N GLN A 157 13.50 3.40 -12.20
CA GLN A 157 12.82 2.35 -12.97
C GLN A 157 12.15 1.30 -12.08
N SER A 158 12.82 0.90 -10.99
CA SER A 158 12.23 -0.04 -10.03
C SER A 158 11.02 0.55 -9.28
N ILE A 159 11.01 1.86 -9.01
CA ILE A 159 9.84 2.54 -8.41
C ILE A 159 8.67 2.56 -9.40
N ALA A 160 8.94 2.73 -10.71
CA ALA A 160 7.91 2.55 -11.73
C ALA A 160 7.30 1.14 -11.68
N LEU A 161 8.15 0.11 -11.60
CA LEU A 161 7.71 -1.27 -11.44
C LEU A 161 6.88 -1.47 -10.17
N SER A 162 7.31 -0.87 -9.04
CA SER A 162 6.55 -0.92 -7.78
C SER A 162 5.15 -0.33 -7.92
N HIS A 163 5.01 0.79 -8.63
CA HIS A 163 3.71 1.39 -8.92
C HIS A 163 2.84 0.50 -9.82
N LEU A 164 3.43 -0.11 -10.85
CA LEU A 164 2.74 -1.02 -11.76
C LEU A 164 2.23 -2.27 -11.01
N VAL A 165 3.08 -2.90 -10.19
CA VAL A 165 2.72 -4.09 -9.41
C VAL A 165 1.67 -3.77 -8.35
N ASN A 166 1.80 -2.66 -7.62
CA ASN A 166 0.77 -2.22 -6.67
C ASN A 166 -0.59 -2.03 -7.37
N SER A 167 -0.58 -1.35 -8.53
CA SER A 167 -1.80 -1.12 -9.30
C SER A 167 -2.38 -2.42 -9.86
N TYR A 168 -1.53 -3.34 -10.31
CA TYR A 168 -1.91 -4.66 -10.81
C TYR A 168 -2.68 -5.44 -9.73
N ILE A 169 -2.14 -5.53 -8.52
CA ILE A 169 -2.80 -6.21 -7.39
C ILE A 169 -4.15 -5.55 -7.08
N LYS A 170 -4.19 -4.21 -7.05
CA LYS A 170 -5.42 -3.45 -6.78
C LYS A 170 -6.53 -3.69 -7.81
N VAL A 171 -6.20 -3.98 -9.07
CA VAL A 171 -7.19 -4.33 -10.11
C VAL A 171 -7.92 -5.65 -9.79
N PHE A 172 -7.27 -6.56 -9.07
CA PHE A 172 -7.86 -7.84 -8.65
C PHE A 172 -8.49 -7.79 -7.26
N THR A 173 -7.84 -7.15 -6.28
CA THR A 173 -8.38 -7.05 -4.92
C THR A 173 -9.51 -6.03 -4.78
N GLY A 174 -9.60 -5.07 -5.70
CA GLY A 174 -10.58 -3.98 -5.66
C GLY A 174 -10.14 -2.79 -4.81
N GLU A 175 -10.87 -1.68 -4.95
CA GLU A 175 -10.58 -0.41 -4.26
C GLU A 175 -10.91 -0.48 -2.77
N LEU A 176 -12.06 -1.04 -2.42
CA LEU A 176 -12.63 -1.17 -1.08
C LEU A 176 -12.36 -2.55 -0.44
N ALA A 177 -11.15 -3.07 -0.61
CA ALA A 177 -10.79 -4.37 -0.06
C ALA A 177 -10.61 -4.31 1.47
N PRO A 178 -11.06 -5.33 2.24
CA PRO A 178 -10.80 -5.44 3.68
C PRO A 178 -9.33 -5.74 4.00
N ILE A 179 -8.48 -5.99 3.00
CA ILE A 179 -7.03 -6.17 3.14
C ILE A 179 -6.31 -4.82 2.94
N CYS A 180 -5.29 -4.49 3.74
CA CYS A 180 -4.56 -3.23 3.57
C CYS A 180 -3.73 -3.23 2.29
N GLY A 181 -4.19 -2.47 1.29
CA GLY A 181 -3.39 -2.19 0.11
C GLY A 181 -2.05 -1.52 0.44
N CYS A 182 -1.98 -0.77 1.54
CA CYS A 182 -0.74 -0.18 2.04
C CYS A 182 0.32 -1.22 2.39
N ALA A 183 -0.12 -2.34 2.96
CA ALA A 183 0.77 -3.34 3.51
C ALA A 183 1.05 -4.44 2.49
N VAL A 184 -0.01 -4.92 1.83
CA VAL A 184 0.06 -6.04 0.91
C VAL A 184 0.39 -5.57 -0.49
N ALA A 185 -0.48 -4.81 -1.16
CA ALA A 185 -0.28 -4.44 -2.56
C ALA A 185 0.98 -3.58 -2.77
N ALA A 186 1.17 -2.54 -1.94
CA ALA A 186 2.34 -1.68 -2.04
C ALA A 186 3.62 -2.36 -1.50
N GLY A 187 3.51 -3.21 -0.48
CA GLY A 187 4.62 -4.00 0.03
C GLY A 187 5.13 -5.01 -0.99
N VAL A 188 4.24 -5.71 -1.69
CA VAL A 188 4.59 -6.59 -2.80
C VAL A 188 5.28 -5.81 -3.92
N GLY A 189 4.71 -4.66 -4.32
CA GLY A 189 5.34 -3.79 -5.32
C GLY A 189 6.75 -3.37 -4.93
N ALA A 190 6.93 -2.94 -3.68
CA ALA A 190 8.24 -2.54 -3.16
C ALA A 190 9.23 -3.71 -3.12
N SER A 191 8.78 -4.89 -2.71
CA SER A 191 9.59 -6.11 -2.67
C SER A 191 10.09 -6.51 -4.05
N VAL A 192 9.18 -6.55 -5.04
CA VAL A 192 9.51 -6.86 -6.43
C VAL A 192 10.49 -5.84 -7.01
N ALA A 193 10.30 -4.56 -6.72
CA ALA A 193 11.20 -3.50 -7.14
C ALA A 193 12.62 -3.68 -6.57
N VAL A 194 12.75 -3.97 -5.27
CA VAL A 194 14.06 -4.22 -4.63
C VAL A 194 14.71 -5.49 -5.18
N ALA A 195 13.95 -6.56 -5.38
CA ALA A 195 14.46 -7.79 -6.00
C ALA A 195 14.98 -7.52 -7.44
N TRP A 196 14.24 -6.72 -8.21
CA TRP A 196 14.61 -6.30 -9.56
C TRP A 196 15.86 -5.41 -9.60
N GLN A 197 16.02 -4.51 -8.63
CA GLN A 197 17.25 -3.71 -8.49
C GLN A 197 18.49 -4.60 -8.42
N ARG A 198 18.41 -5.75 -7.72
CA ARG A 198 19.53 -6.68 -7.54
C ARG A 198 19.69 -7.69 -8.67
N SER A 199 18.57 -8.26 -9.15
CA SER A 199 18.60 -9.42 -10.05
C SER A 199 18.20 -9.13 -11.50
N GLY A 200 17.72 -7.92 -11.80
CA GLY A 200 17.16 -7.60 -13.11
C GLY A 200 15.78 -8.22 -13.33
N PRO A 201 15.31 -8.34 -14.59
CA PRO A 201 13.96 -8.81 -14.93
C PRO A 201 13.81 -10.34 -14.80
N ASP A 202 14.03 -10.86 -13.59
CA ASP A 202 13.86 -12.27 -13.25
C ASP A 202 12.46 -12.53 -12.67
N VAL A 203 11.60 -13.15 -13.47
CA VAL A 203 10.21 -13.45 -13.12
C VAL A 203 10.11 -14.48 -11.99
N ARG A 204 11.07 -15.42 -11.88
CA ARG A 204 11.04 -16.42 -10.80
C ARG A 204 11.31 -15.76 -9.47
N LYS A 205 12.36 -14.93 -9.40
CA LYS A 205 12.67 -14.15 -8.19
C LYS A 205 11.56 -13.19 -7.84
N ALA A 206 10.94 -12.56 -8.84
CA ALA A 206 9.79 -11.70 -8.57
C ALA A 206 8.58 -12.47 -8.03
N THR A 207 8.35 -13.71 -8.49
CA THR A 207 7.31 -14.61 -7.95
C THR A 207 7.60 -14.95 -6.49
N LEU A 208 8.83 -15.30 -6.14
CA LEU A 208 9.24 -15.53 -4.74
C LEU A 208 9.00 -14.29 -3.87
N ALA A 209 9.32 -13.10 -4.38
CA ALA A 209 9.09 -11.83 -3.68
C ALA A 209 7.59 -11.56 -3.44
N VAL A 210 6.75 -11.81 -4.45
CA VAL A 210 5.27 -11.69 -4.36
C VAL A 210 4.72 -12.67 -3.33
N ASN A 211 5.07 -13.94 -3.46
CA ASN A 211 4.59 -15.02 -2.61
C ASN A 211 4.97 -14.78 -1.15
N THR A 212 6.21 -14.39 -0.90
CA THR A 212 6.72 -14.19 0.46
C THR A 212 6.01 -13.05 1.18
N VAL A 213 5.79 -11.90 0.53
CA VAL A 213 5.06 -10.79 1.16
C VAL A 213 3.58 -11.14 1.39
N ILE A 214 2.94 -11.80 0.41
CA ILE A 214 1.53 -12.18 0.54
C ILE A 214 1.35 -13.24 1.64
N SER A 215 2.28 -14.18 1.79
CA SER A 215 2.24 -15.17 2.86
C SER A 215 2.46 -14.52 4.24
N ASP A 216 3.44 -13.60 4.37
CA ASP A 216 3.80 -12.95 5.64
C ASP A 216 2.68 -12.02 6.16
N ILE A 217 2.19 -11.11 5.32
CA ILE A 217 1.30 -10.03 5.76
C ILE A 217 -0.01 -9.90 4.97
N GLY A 218 -0.36 -10.89 4.15
CA GLY A 218 -1.55 -10.88 3.29
C GLY A 218 -2.88 -10.70 4.04
N GLY A 219 -2.96 -11.16 5.29
CA GLY A 219 -4.16 -11.05 6.14
C GLY A 219 -4.33 -9.71 6.86
N MET A 220 -3.45 -8.72 6.64
CA MET A 220 -3.50 -7.46 7.38
C MET A 220 -4.76 -6.64 7.04
N LEU A 221 -5.63 -6.42 8.01
CA LEU A 221 -6.91 -5.73 7.80
C LEU A 221 -6.77 -4.25 7.43
N CYS A 222 -7.66 -3.77 6.58
CA CYS A 222 -7.86 -2.36 6.25
C CYS A 222 -9.14 -1.85 6.90
N ASP A 223 -8.99 -0.92 7.83
CA ASP A 223 -10.10 -0.21 8.46
C ASP A 223 -10.17 1.24 7.96
N GLY A 224 -9.49 1.59 6.86
CA GLY A 224 -9.46 2.92 6.25
C GLY A 224 -8.28 3.81 6.68
N ALA A 225 -8.25 5.06 6.20
CA ALA A 225 -7.17 6.01 6.47
C ALA A 225 -7.22 6.54 7.92
N LYS A 226 -6.43 5.92 8.81
CA LYS A 226 -6.30 6.25 10.24
C LYS A 226 -4.82 6.26 10.65
N SER A 227 -4.52 6.78 11.84
CA SER A 227 -3.16 6.76 12.42
C SER A 227 -2.50 5.37 12.42
N GLY A 228 -3.30 4.30 12.57
CA GLY A 228 -2.80 2.92 12.51
C GLY A 228 -2.16 2.54 11.16
N CYS A 229 -2.38 3.28 10.08
CA CYS A 229 -1.70 3.04 8.81
C CYS A 229 -0.17 3.14 8.91
N ALA A 230 0.37 4.00 9.78
CA ALA A 230 1.82 4.15 9.91
C ALA A 230 2.48 2.89 10.48
N LEU A 231 1.80 2.18 11.40
CA LEU A 231 2.23 0.86 11.89
C LEU A 231 2.25 -0.17 10.75
N LYS A 232 1.17 -0.23 9.97
CA LYS A 232 1.02 -1.16 8.84
C LYS A 232 2.09 -0.91 7.77
N VAL A 233 2.41 0.36 7.51
CA VAL A 233 3.49 0.77 6.61
C VAL A 233 4.87 0.37 7.12
N ALA A 234 5.13 0.49 8.43
CA ALA A 234 6.38 0.01 9.02
C ALA A 234 6.53 -1.52 8.86
N SER A 235 5.49 -2.30 9.20
CA SER A 235 5.49 -3.76 9.01
C SER A 235 5.66 -4.15 7.54
N SER A 236 5.02 -3.41 6.63
CA SER A 236 5.14 -3.62 5.18
C SER A 236 6.55 -3.39 4.67
N ALA A 237 7.20 -2.29 5.07
CA ALA A 237 8.58 -2.02 4.69
C ALA A 237 9.50 -3.16 5.14
N ASP A 238 9.31 -3.65 6.36
CA ASP A 238 10.10 -4.76 6.90
C ASP A 238 9.92 -6.06 6.12
N SER A 239 8.67 -6.46 5.89
CA SER A 239 8.30 -7.66 5.12
C SER A 239 8.82 -7.58 3.68
N ALA A 240 8.64 -6.43 3.02
CA ALA A 240 9.09 -6.22 1.65
C ALA A 240 10.60 -6.36 1.52
N ILE A 241 11.38 -5.82 2.46
CA ILE A 241 12.84 -5.89 2.42
C ILE A 241 13.32 -7.33 2.63
N ARG A 242 12.76 -8.05 3.61
CA ARG A 242 13.11 -9.46 3.84
C ARG A 242 12.77 -10.34 2.63
N ALA A 243 11.55 -10.21 2.11
CA ALA A 243 11.09 -10.96 0.95
C ALA A 243 11.96 -10.71 -0.28
N ALA A 244 12.31 -9.44 -0.56
CA ALA A 244 13.18 -9.09 -1.67
C ALA A 244 14.60 -9.63 -1.48
N TRP A 245 15.11 -9.64 -0.25
CA TRP A 245 16.42 -10.18 0.07
C TRP A 245 16.47 -11.69 -0.21
N MET A 246 15.51 -12.46 0.32
CA MET A 246 15.38 -13.89 0.07
C MET A 246 15.26 -14.17 -1.43
N ALA A 247 14.32 -13.49 -2.09
CA ALA A 247 14.07 -13.65 -3.52
C ALA A 247 15.31 -13.37 -4.37
N SER A 248 16.12 -12.37 -4.01
CA SER A 248 17.36 -12.06 -4.72
C SER A 248 18.40 -13.19 -4.67
N HIS A 249 18.32 -14.06 -3.67
CA HIS A 249 19.14 -15.26 -3.51
C HIS A 249 18.48 -16.53 -4.07
N GLY A 250 17.30 -16.42 -4.71
CA GLY A 250 16.58 -17.57 -5.25
C GLY A 250 15.73 -18.31 -4.22
N GLU A 251 15.59 -17.76 -3.00
CA GLU A 251 14.84 -18.35 -1.90
C GLU A 251 13.54 -17.58 -1.64
N GLY A 252 12.54 -18.23 -1.05
CA GLY A 252 11.26 -17.59 -0.72
C GLY A 252 10.13 -18.59 -0.59
N ILE A 253 8.94 -18.05 -0.32
CA ILE A 253 7.71 -18.85 -0.26
C ILE A 253 7.32 -19.32 -1.67
N THR A 254 6.99 -20.61 -1.79
CA THR A 254 6.61 -21.26 -3.05
C THR A 254 5.17 -21.79 -2.98
N GLU A 255 4.71 -22.43 -4.04
CA GLU A 255 3.43 -23.12 -4.13
C GLU A 255 3.27 -24.30 -3.14
N ALA A 256 4.33 -24.71 -2.46
CA ALA A 256 4.24 -25.70 -1.39
C ALA A 256 3.41 -25.17 -0.20
N GLU A 257 3.27 -23.85 -0.06
CA GLU A 257 2.59 -23.22 1.06
C GLU A 257 1.12 -22.88 0.72
N GLY A 258 0.19 -23.47 1.48
CA GLY A 258 -1.21 -23.06 1.60
C GLY A 258 -1.88 -22.52 0.31
N PHE A 259 -2.22 -21.23 0.31
CA PHE A 259 -2.94 -20.57 -0.79
C PHE A 259 -2.02 -19.93 -1.84
N ILE A 260 -0.71 -20.18 -1.78
CA ILE A 260 0.27 -19.60 -2.69
C ILE A 260 0.24 -20.34 -4.03
N GLY A 261 0.31 -19.60 -5.13
CA GLY A 261 0.34 -20.14 -6.48
C GLY A 261 1.75 -20.34 -7.01
N CYS A 262 1.88 -21.15 -8.06
CA CYS A 262 3.13 -21.37 -8.78
C CYS A 262 3.63 -20.14 -9.56
N THR A 263 2.78 -19.12 -9.73
CA THR A 263 3.12 -17.83 -10.35
C THR A 263 2.63 -16.67 -9.50
N ALA A 264 3.29 -15.51 -9.66
CA ALA A 264 2.85 -14.26 -9.04
C ALA A 264 1.37 -13.97 -9.33
N GLU A 265 0.93 -14.14 -10.57
CA GLU A 265 -0.46 -13.91 -10.97
C GLU A 265 -1.43 -14.87 -10.27
N ALA A 266 -1.06 -16.14 -10.11
CA ALA A 266 -1.89 -17.12 -9.41
C ALA A 266 -2.03 -16.75 -7.92
N THR A 267 -0.93 -16.41 -7.24
CA THR A 267 -0.96 -15.95 -5.85
C THR A 267 -1.81 -14.69 -5.68
N ILE A 268 -1.67 -13.71 -6.58
CA ILE A 268 -2.45 -12.47 -6.57
C ILE A 268 -3.94 -12.75 -6.77
N LYS A 269 -4.31 -13.68 -7.66
CA LYS A 269 -5.70 -14.11 -7.84
C LYS A 269 -6.24 -14.85 -6.62
N ASN A 270 -5.42 -15.67 -5.97
CA ASN A 270 -5.82 -16.39 -4.75
C ASN A 270 -6.11 -15.42 -3.60
N ILE A 271 -5.21 -14.46 -3.31
CA ILE A 271 -5.46 -13.45 -2.26
C ILE A 271 -6.62 -12.52 -2.63
N ALA A 272 -6.82 -12.20 -3.92
CA ALA A 272 -7.98 -11.45 -4.37
C ALA A 272 -9.29 -12.21 -4.10
N ARG A 273 -9.34 -13.53 -4.38
CA ARG A 273 -10.49 -14.38 -4.08
C ARG A 273 -10.76 -14.47 -2.58
N ILE A 274 -9.72 -14.64 -1.76
CA ILE A 274 -9.84 -14.61 -0.29
C ILE A 274 -10.44 -13.27 0.15
N SER A 275 -9.92 -12.15 -0.36
CA SER A 275 -10.42 -10.83 -0.02
C SER A 275 -11.85 -10.58 -0.46
N SER A 276 -12.24 -11.00 -1.67
CA SER A 276 -13.55 -10.68 -2.24
C SER A 276 -14.65 -11.62 -1.75
N SER A 277 -14.33 -12.90 -1.60
CA SER A 277 -15.31 -13.95 -1.29
C SER A 277 -15.18 -14.45 0.14
N GLY A 278 -13.94 -14.70 0.60
CA GLY A 278 -13.69 -15.18 1.97
C GLY A 278 -13.93 -14.11 3.05
N MET A 279 -13.70 -12.84 2.71
CA MET A 279 -13.83 -11.71 3.64
C MET A 279 -15.02 -10.79 3.32
N ALA A 280 -16.05 -11.31 2.63
CA ALA A 280 -17.19 -10.52 2.16
C ALA A 280 -17.90 -9.72 3.27
N GLU A 281 -18.00 -10.29 4.48
CA GLU A 281 -18.66 -9.64 5.62
C GLU A 281 -17.73 -8.73 6.44
N VAL A 282 -16.41 -8.77 6.21
CA VAL A 282 -15.45 -8.08 7.09
C VAL A 282 -15.63 -6.57 7.05
N ASP A 283 -15.84 -5.98 5.87
CA ASP A 283 -16.02 -4.53 5.74
C ASP A 283 -17.29 -4.06 6.49
N ARG A 284 -18.39 -4.81 6.36
CA ARG A 284 -19.63 -4.57 7.12
C ARG A 284 -19.38 -4.63 8.62
N ILE A 285 -18.72 -5.68 9.10
CA ILE A 285 -18.43 -5.86 10.53
C ILE A 285 -17.55 -4.71 11.05
N ILE A 286 -16.54 -4.27 10.29
CA ILE A 286 -15.70 -3.12 10.65
C ILE A 286 -16.56 -1.85 10.80
N LEU A 287 -17.46 -1.59 9.85
CA LEU A 287 -18.37 -0.45 9.89
C LEU A 287 -19.34 -0.51 11.07
N ASP A 288 -19.86 -1.69 11.38
CA ASP A 288 -20.75 -1.92 12.53
C ASP A 288 -20.02 -1.63 13.86
N ILE A 289 -18.79 -2.14 14.01
CA ILE A 289 -17.93 -1.85 15.17
C ILE A 289 -17.63 -0.35 15.27
N MET A 290 -17.27 0.30 14.17
CA MET A 290 -16.98 1.74 14.14
C MET A 290 -18.22 2.57 14.52
N SER A 291 -19.40 2.16 14.07
CA SER A 291 -20.67 2.84 14.37
C SER A 291 -21.08 2.66 15.83
N ALA A 292 -20.94 1.45 16.37
CA ALA A 292 -21.22 1.16 17.78
C ALA A 292 -20.34 1.99 18.73
N LYS A 293 -19.05 2.16 18.42
CA LYS A 293 -18.12 3.00 19.22
C LYS A 293 -18.57 4.46 19.34
N ARG A 294 -19.13 5.04 18.27
CA ARG A 294 -19.65 6.42 18.32
C ARG A 294 -20.83 6.55 19.28
N ASN A 295 -21.69 5.54 19.35
CA ASN A 295 -22.85 5.51 20.25
C ASN A 295 -22.45 5.27 21.72
N CYS A 296 -21.36 4.54 21.97
CA CYS A 296 -20.79 4.44 23.32
C CYS A 296 -20.18 5.76 23.79
N CYS A 297 -19.42 6.46 22.93
CA CYS A 297 -18.84 7.76 23.27
C CYS A 297 -19.89 8.87 23.45
N SER A 298 -21.04 8.82 22.76
CA SER A 298 -22.12 9.79 22.99
C SER A 298 -22.84 9.56 24.33
N LYS A 299 -22.96 8.31 24.79
CA LYS A 299 -23.48 8.02 26.14
C LYS A 299 -22.51 8.44 27.24
N ALA A 300 -21.21 8.24 27.05
CA ALA A 300 -20.19 8.64 28.02
C ALA A 300 -20.10 10.18 28.18
N LYS A 301 -20.37 10.96 27.13
CA LYS A 301 -20.43 12.43 27.20
C LYS A 301 -21.67 12.98 27.92
N ASN A 302 -22.70 12.16 28.12
CA ASN A 302 -23.88 12.50 28.92
C ASN A 302 -23.78 11.97 30.37
N CYS A 303 -22.60 11.48 30.78
CA CYS A 303 -22.32 10.99 32.13
C CYS A 303 -21.18 11.76 32.82
N LEU A 304 -20.87 12.98 32.34
CA LEU A 304 -20.01 13.96 32.99
C LEU A 304 -20.79 15.26 33.17
#